data_AF-A0ABD2I973-F1
#
_entry.id   AF-A0ABD2I973-F1
#
_cell.length_a   1.000
_cell.length_b   1.000
_cell.length_c   1.000
_cell.angle_alpha   90.00
_cell.angle_beta   90.00
_cell.angle_gamma   90.00
#
_symmetry.space_group_name_H-M   'P 1'
#
loop_
_entity.id
_entity.type
_entity.pdbx_description
1 polymer ?
#
loop_
_entity_poly.entity_id
_entity_poly.type
_entity_poly.pdbx_seq_one_letter_code
_entity_poly.pdbx_strand_id
1 'polypeptide(L)'
;MGAKYLKPKSVVELQKNPPSEKNELENEIKKQQFLLEHLHGQVQQMREERLAERTAKEETMWEVQAAITMLKRRLKTLNEKGQRHDGGEGEEGDGKVTGGTADGGTEADIPSPEDEQSTTDFVLLEKQLLAVQTTLRDEIAEEKRLIAQLLSILRELHSKLPEEEQNKMSESQRQKYADENHKNSLNAPKNEDGPFAQNLDKESEEDGKWGEWCKAEEHRRDRLLGELIRYRKICSQLRARLEHDTALIALLQQQKHTDEAPPATANLLVTRF
;
A
#
# COMPACT_ATOMS: atom_id res chain seq x y z
N MET A 1 37.59 -5.04 13.94
CA MET A 1 37.90 -4.26 12.73
C MET A 1 36.66 -3.46 12.36
N GLY A 2 36.71 -2.12 12.39
CA GLY A 2 35.55 -1.30 12.06
C GLY A 2 35.26 -1.37 10.56
N ALA A 3 34.05 -1.81 10.17
CA ALA A 3 33.61 -1.77 8.79
C ALA A 3 33.53 -0.29 8.35
N LYS A 4 34.47 0.14 7.50
CA LYS A 4 34.44 1.47 6.89
C LYS A 4 33.15 1.57 6.08
N TYR A 5 32.30 2.55 6.40
CA TYR A 5 31.12 2.85 5.60
C TYR A 5 31.56 3.22 4.18
N LEU A 6 31.23 2.36 3.21
CA LEU A 6 31.47 2.61 1.79
C LEU A 6 30.17 3.12 1.20
N LYS A 7 30.21 4.34 0.66
CA LYS A 7 29.08 4.97 -0.01
C LYS A 7 28.54 4.00 -1.09
N PRO A 8 27.22 3.77 -1.16
CA PRO A 8 26.62 2.95 -2.20
C PRO A 8 26.96 3.51 -3.58
N LYS A 9 27.24 2.63 -4.55
CA LYS A 9 27.58 3.02 -5.92
C LYS A 9 26.38 3.65 -6.61
N SER A 10 26.59 4.69 -7.42
CA SER A 10 25.50 5.27 -8.20
C SER A 10 25.03 4.31 -9.31
N VAL A 11 23.82 4.50 -9.84
CA VAL A 11 23.29 3.72 -10.98
C VAL A 11 24.27 3.75 -12.16
N VAL A 12 24.87 4.91 -12.42
CA VAL A 12 25.85 5.12 -13.51
C VAL A 12 27.14 4.34 -13.26
N GLU A 13 27.60 4.24 -12.01
CA GLU A 13 28.77 3.44 -11.64
C GLU A 13 28.49 1.94 -11.72
N LEU A 14 27.28 1.50 -11.37
CA LEU A 14 26.84 0.11 -11.45
C LEU A 14 26.60 -0.36 -12.90
N GLN A 15 26.33 0.57 -13.81
CA GLN A 15 26.28 0.31 -15.25
C GLN A 15 27.69 0.21 -15.86
N LYS A 16 28.63 1.08 -15.43
CA LYS A 16 30.01 1.08 -15.93
C LYS A 16 30.85 -0.08 -15.41
N ASN A 17 30.72 -0.42 -14.11
CA ASN A 17 31.48 -1.47 -13.45
C ASN A 17 30.54 -2.36 -12.60
N PRO A 18 29.86 -3.32 -13.25
CA PRO A 18 28.88 -4.16 -12.59
C PRO A 18 29.54 -5.13 -11.60
N PRO A 19 29.09 -5.20 -10.32
CA PRO A 19 29.54 -6.25 -9.41
C PRO A 19 29.21 -7.61 -10.02
N SER A 20 30.24 -8.47 -10.15
CA SER A 20 30.14 -9.72 -10.91
C SER A 20 30.06 -10.94 -10.00
N GLU A 21 30.53 -10.84 -8.76
CA GLU A 21 30.45 -11.92 -7.78
C GLU A 21 29.16 -11.84 -6.94
N LYS A 22 28.63 -13.01 -6.59
CA LYS A 22 27.40 -13.16 -5.79
C LYS A 22 27.47 -12.38 -4.47
N ASN A 23 28.58 -12.50 -3.75
CA ASN A 23 28.78 -11.82 -2.47
C ASN A 23 28.88 -10.30 -2.62
N GLU A 24 29.46 -9.81 -3.71
CA GLU A 24 29.54 -8.38 -4.00
C GLU A 24 28.18 -7.78 -4.34
N LEU A 25 27.36 -8.52 -5.12
CA LEU A 25 25.98 -8.15 -5.43
C LEU A 25 25.11 -8.08 -4.18
N GLU A 26 25.18 -9.08 -3.30
CA GLU A 26 24.42 -9.10 -2.05
C GLU A 26 24.83 -7.97 -1.10
N ASN A 27 26.14 -7.71 -0.97
CA ASN A 27 26.65 -6.61 -0.16
C ASN A 27 26.24 -5.25 -0.71
N GLU A 28 26.26 -5.08 -2.03
CA GLU A 28 25.83 -3.83 -2.65
C GLU A 28 24.30 -3.65 -2.56
N ILE A 29 23.50 -4.70 -2.70
CA ILE A 29 22.04 -4.64 -2.46
C ILE A 29 21.76 -4.17 -1.04
N LYS A 30 22.44 -4.72 -0.03
CA LYS A 30 22.27 -4.28 1.38
C LYS A 30 22.60 -2.81 1.58
N LYS A 31 23.67 -2.32 0.96
CA LYS A 31 24.04 -0.88 1.02
C LYS A 31 22.98 0.00 0.36
N GLN A 32 22.47 -0.41 -0.80
CA GLN A 32 21.42 0.33 -1.51
C GLN A 32 20.09 0.32 -0.74
N GLN A 33 19.74 -0.80 -0.10
CA GLN A 33 18.55 -0.90 0.77
C GLN A 33 18.66 0.01 1.99
N PHE A 34 19.83 0.06 2.65
CA PHE A 34 20.06 0.97 3.77
C PHE A 34 19.94 2.45 3.35
N LEU A 35 20.50 2.80 2.19
CA LEU A 35 20.36 4.15 1.64
C LEU A 35 18.91 4.47 1.29
N LEU A 36 18.16 3.51 0.74
CA LEU A 36 16.75 3.69 0.43
C LEU A 36 15.91 3.96 1.69
N GLU A 37 16.14 3.19 2.76
CA GLU A 37 15.48 3.39 4.05
C GLU A 37 15.79 4.77 4.64
N HIS A 38 17.06 5.19 4.59
CA HIS A 38 17.46 6.53 5.02
C HIS A 38 16.81 7.65 4.18
N LEU A 39 16.74 7.49 2.85
CA LEU A 39 16.07 8.43 1.96
C LEU A 39 14.55 8.49 2.22
N HIS A 40 13.90 7.37 2.53
CA HIS A 40 12.49 7.35 2.92
C HIS A 40 12.24 8.17 4.19
N GLY A 41 13.09 8.01 5.22
CA GLY A 41 13.02 8.82 6.44
C GLY A 41 13.19 10.31 6.17
N GLN A 42 14.19 10.68 5.36
CA GLN A 42 14.43 12.08 5.00
C GLN A 42 13.28 12.69 4.18
N VAL A 43 12.74 11.96 3.19
CA VAL A 43 11.61 12.45 2.39
C VAL A 43 10.36 12.61 3.26
N GLN A 44 10.13 11.70 4.21
CA GLN A 44 9.02 11.81 5.15
C GLN A 44 9.14 13.04 6.04
N GLN A 45 10.31 13.31 6.62
CA GLN A 45 10.56 14.50 7.42
C GLN A 45 10.39 15.80 6.59
N MET A 46 10.91 15.83 5.36
CA MET A 46 10.75 17.00 4.48
C MET A 46 9.31 17.23 4.00
N ARG A 47 8.47 16.17 3.96
CA ARG A 47 7.02 16.31 3.69
C ARG A 47 6.31 17.03 4.83
N GLU A 48 6.76 16.83 6.06
CA GLU A 48 6.24 17.50 7.25
C GLU A 48 6.70 18.97 7.29
N GLU A 49 7.93 19.25 6.83
CA GLU A 49 8.53 20.60 6.83
C GLU A 49 8.25 21.43 5.55
N ARG A 50 7.50 20.90 4.56
CA ARG A 50 7.19 21.54 3.26
C ARG A 50 8.42 22.10 2.50
N LEU A 51 9.54 21.39 2.56
CA LEU A 51 10.77 21.81 1.89
C LEU A 51 10.72 21.54 0.37
N ALA A 52 11.15 22.52 -0.43
CA ALA A 52 11.16 22.45 -1.89
C ALA A 52 12.17 21.44 -2.46
N GLU A 53 13.23 21.11 -1.70
CA GLU A 53 14.25 20.11 -2.07
C GLU A 53 13.74 18.66 -2.04
N ARG A 54 12.47 18.43 -1.68
CA ARG A 54 11.84 17.11 -1.65
C ARG A 54 11.92 16.38 -2.98
N THR A 55 11.65 17.08 -4.08
CA THR A 55 11.59 16.46 -5.42
C THR A 55 12.93 15.88 -5.84
N ALA A 56 14.04 16.56 -5.54
CA ALA A 56 15.38 16.06 -5.80
C ALA A 56 15.69 14.77 -5.01
N LYS A 57 15.27 14.69 -3.74
CA LYS A 57 15.46 13.45 -2.97
C LYS A 57 14.52 12.33 -3.41
N GLU A 58 13.30 12.64 -3.81
CA GLU A 58 12.38 11.67 -4.43
C GLU A 58 12.98 11.10 -5.73
N GLU A 59 13.61 11.92 -6.57
CA GLU A 59 14.36 11.46 -7.75
C GLU A 59 15.53 10.52 -7.39
N THR A 60 16.35 10.87 -6.38
CA THR A 60 17.44 9.98 -5.94
C THR A 60 16.92 8.66 -5.37
N MET A 61 15.75 8.66 -4.73
CA MET A 61 15.10 7.44 -4.23
C MET A 61 14.69 6.52 -5.39
N TRP A 62 14.13 7.09 -6.46
CA TRP A 62 13.82 6.36 -7.69
C TRP A 62 15.06 5.75 -8.32
N GLU A 63 16.18 6.48 -8.36
CA GLU A 63 17.46 5.96 -8.85
C GLU A 63 17.96 4.76 -8.02
N VAL A 64 17.89 4.85 -6.69
CA VAL A 64 18.28 3.76 -5.79
C VAL A 64 17.37 2.53 -5.97
N GLN A 65 16.06 2.71 -6.15
CA GLN A 65 15.14 1.61 -6.46
C GLN A 65 15.46 0.93 -7.79
N ALA A 66 15.82 1.71 -8.82
CA ALA A 66 16.28 1.18 -10.09
C ALA A 66 17.60 0.40 -9.96
N ALA A 67 18.55 0.90 -9.16
CA ALA A 67 19.79 0.20 -8.85
C ALA A 67 19.53 -1.16 -8.16
N ILE A 68 18.69 -1.18 -7.12
CA ILE A 68 18.32 -2.41 -6.39
C ILE A 68 17.70 -3.42 -7.35
N THR A 69 16.78 -2.97 -8.21
CA THR A 69 16.10 -3.83 -9.18
C THR A 69 17.11 -4.46 -10.16
N MET A 70 18.02 -3.66 -10.70
CA MET A 70 19.08 -4.14 -11.59
C MET A 70 20.01 -5.16 -10.90
N LEU A 71 20.42 -4.89 -9.65
CA LEU A 71 21.29 -5.79 -8.88
C LEU A 71 20.59 -7.11 -8.54
N LYS A 72 19.31 -7.06 -8.12
CA LYS A 72 18.51 -8.27 -7.85
C LYS A 72 18.32 -9.13 -9.10
N ARG A 73 18.07 -8.51 -10.26
CA ARG A 73 17.98 -9.23 -11.55
C ARG A 73 19.30 -9.94 -11.88
N ARG A 74 20.43 -9.26 -11.72
CA ARG A 74 21.76 -9.88 -11.92
C ARG A 74 22.04 -11.01 -10.94
N LEU A 75 21.71 -10.82 -9.67
CA LEU A 75 21.85 -11.87 -8.65
C LEU A 75 21.02 -13.11 -9.01
N LYS A 76 19.78 -12.92 -9.49
CA LYS A 76 18.93 -14.01 -9.99
C LYS A 76 19.59 -14.74 -11.16
N THR A 77 20.09 -14.03 -12.17
CA THR A 77 20.76 -14.66 -13.32
C THR A 77 22.03 -15.43 -12.96
N LEU A 78 22.77 -14.99 -11.94
CA LEU A 78 23.94 -15.73 -11.44
C LEU A 78 23.55 -16.97 -10.65
N ASN A 79 22.45 -16.90 -9.89
CA ASN A 79 21.93 -18.03 -9.13
C ASN A 79 21.37 -19.13 -10.07
N GLU A 80 20.68 -18.73 -11.14
CA GLU A 80 20.17 -19.62 -12.19
C GLU A 80 21.31 -20.27 -12.99
N LYS A 81 22.39 -19.53 -13.27
CA LYS A 81 23.60 -20.10 -13.90
C LYS A 81 24.33 -21.09 -12.99
N GLY A 82 24.30 -20.88 -11.67
CA GLY A 82 24.84 -21.82 -10.69
C GLY A 82 24.04 -23.13 -10.58
N GLN A 83 22.71 -23.08 -10.75
CA GLN A 83 21.85 -24.28 -10.70
C GLN A 83 21.90 -25.16 -11.96
N ARG A 84 22.35 -24.63 -13.10
CA ARG A 84 22.47 -25.41 -14.35
C ARG A 84 23.82 -26.15 -14.50
N HIS A 85 24.76 -25.97 -13.57
CA HIS A 85 26.12 -26.55 -13.64
C HIS A 85 26.38 -27.63 -12.58
N ASP A 86 25.36 -28.19 -11.94
CA ASP A 86 25.49 -29.28 -10.94
C ASP A 86 24.80 -30.58 -11.38
N GLY A 87 24.77 -30.85 -12.69
CA GLY A 87 24.19 -32.06 -13.26
C GLY A 87 25.02 -32.60 -14.41
N GLY A 88 26.10 -33.32 -14.10
CA GLY A 88 26.73 -34.26 -15.04
C GLY A 88 28.24 -34.13 -15.20
N GLU A 89 29.00 -34.68 -14.25
CA GLU A 89 30.30 -35.29 -14.59
C GLU A 89 30.05 -36.70 -15.16
N GLY A 90 30.62 -36.99 -16.33
CA GLY A 90 30.78 -38.35 -16.84
C GLY A 90 30.49 -38.51 -18.33
N GLU A 91 31.44 -38.15 -19.19
CA GLU A 91 32.12 -39.10 -20.10
C GLU A 91 33.10 -38.39 -21.03
N GLU A 92 34.33 -38.91 -21.04
CA GLU A 92 35.35 -38.63 -22.05
C GLU A 92 34.84 -39.06 -23.44
N GLY A 93 34.99 -38.18 -24.43
CA GLY A 93 34.68 -38.48 -25.81
C GLY A 93 35.43 -37.53 -26.74
N ASP A 94 36.67 -37.91 -27.05
CA ASP A 94 37.48 -37.36 -28.13
C ASP A 94 36.69 -37.33 -29.45
N GLY A 95 36.67 -36.17 -30.12
CA GLY A 95 35.71 -35.93 -31.20
C GLY A 95 35.91 -34.61 -31.94
N LYS A 96 37.11 -34.44 -32.50
CA LYS A 96 37.41 -33.55 -33.63
C LYS A 96 36.27 -33.52 -34.68
N VAL A 97 35.77 -32.34 -35.06
CA VAL A 97 35.55 -31.88 -36.47
C VAL A 97 34.78 -30.55 -36.54
N THR A 98 35.33 -29.70 -37.41
CA THR A 98 34.98 -28.40 -37.99
C THR A 98 33.52 -28.00 -38.25
N GLY A 99 33.30 -26.67 -38.29
CA GLY A 99 32.52 -26.02 -39.36
C GLY A 99 31.16 -25.47 -38.96
N GLY A 100 30.99 -24.15 -39.06
CA GLY A 100 29.74 -23.45 -38.70
C GLY A 100 28.68 -23.43 -39.80
N THR A 101 27.54 -22.80 -39.50
CA THR A 101 26.72 -21.91 -40.34
C THR A 101 25.48 -21.52 -39.53
N ALA A 102 25.09 -20.25 -39.59
CA ALA A 102 23.88 -19.71 -38.98
C ALA A 102 22.62 -20.30 -39.62
N ASP A 103 21.63 -20.67 -38.80
CA ASP A 103 20.22 -20.51 -39.18
C ASP A 103 19.36 -20.30 -37.94
N GLY A 104 18.48 -19.30 -38.02
CA GLY A 104 17.65 -18.82 -36.93
C GLY A 104 16.40 -19.66 -36.76
N GLY A 105 16.36 -20.45 -35.69
CA GLY A 105 15.13 -21.04 -35.16
C GLY A 105 14.56 -20.16 -34.07
N THR A 106 13.50 -19.40 -34.38
CA THR A 106 12.71 -18.68 -33.38
C THR A 106 11.71 -19.66 -32.78
N GLU A 107 12.16 -20.48 -31.84
CA GLU A 107 11.23 -21.21 -30.95
C GLU A 107 10.72 -20.21 -29.91
N ALA A 108 9.49 -19.75 -30.12
CA ALA A 108 8.73 -19.03 -29.12
C ALA A 108 8.52 -19.99 -27.93
N ASP A 109 9.29 -19.76 -26.88
CA ASP A 109 9.09 -20.30 -25.55
C ASP A 109 7.66 -19.91 -25.10
N ILE A 110 6.73 -20.87 -25.16
CA ILE A 110 5.34 -20.69 -24.77
C ILE A 110 5.33 -20.60 -23.24
N PRO A 111 4.96 -19.45 -22.63
CA PRO A 111 4.91 -19.33 -21.18
C PRO A 111 3.92 -20.34 -20.61
N SER A 112 4.35 -21.10 -19.60
CA SER A 112 3.49 -22.04 -18.88
C SER A 112 2.32 -21.27 -18.25
N PRO A 113 1.06 -21.70 -18.42
CA PRO A 113 -0.13 -20.99 -17.94
C PRO A 113 -0.21 -20.81 -16.42
N GLU A 114 0.62 -21.53 -15.65
CA GLU A 114 0.69 -21.41 -14.20
C GLU A 114 1.45 -20.15 -13.74
N ASP A 115 2.39 -19.64 -14.54
CA ASP A 115 3.17 -18.43 -14.22
C ASP A 115 2.38 -17.13 -14.49
N GLU A 116 1.43 -17.15 -15.44
CA GLU A 116 0.58 -16.00 -15.73
C GLU A 116 -0.46 -15.76 -14.62
N GLN A 117 -1.01 -16.83 -14.05
CA GLN A 117 -2.02 -16.75 -12.98
C GLN A 117 -1.45 -16.12 -11.70
N SER A 118 -0.24 -16.52 -11.30
CA SER A 118 0.44 -15.95 -10.12
C SER A 118 0.80 -14.48 -10.32
N THR A 119 1.10 -14.07 -11.55
CA THR A 119 1.46 -12.69 -11.86
C THR A 119 0.23 -11.79 -11.80
N THR A 120 -0.93 -12.27 -12.28
CA THR A 120 -2.19 -11.52 -12.19
C THR A 120 -2.68 -11.34 -10.76
N ASP A 121 -2.53 -12.35 -9.91
CA ASP A 121 -2.94 -12.29 -8.50
C ASP A 121 -2.08 -11.31 -7.70
N PHE A 122 -0.78 -11.27 -7.95
CA PHE A 122 0.13 -10.30 -7.35
C PHE A 122 -0.24 -8.86 -7.72
N VAL A 123 -0.51 -8.60 -9.01
CA VAL A 123 -0.90 -7.28 -9.50
C VAL A 123 -2.24 -6.83 -8.91
N LEU A 124 -3.18 -7.76 -8.69
CA LEU A 124 -4.46 -7.44 -8.06
C LEU A 124 -4.28 -7.03 -6.59
N LEU A 125 -3.46 -7.78 -5.84
CA LEU A 125 -3.18 -7.48 -4.44
C LEU A 125 -2.43 -6.15 -4.27
N GLU A 126 -1.48 -5.86 -5.16
CA GLU A 126 -0.77 -4.58 -5.19
C GLU A 126 -1.72 -3.42 -5.43
N LYS A 127 -2.65 -3.55 -6.40
CA LYS A 127 -3.68 -2.54 -6.65
C LYS A 127 -4.60 -2.33 -5.46
N GLN A 128 -5.00 -3.41 -4.79
CA GLN A 128 -5.85 -3.33 -3.60
C GLN A 128 -5.11 -2.63 -2.45
N LEU A 129 -3.83 -2.96 -2.24
CA LEU A 129 -3.00 -2.33 -1.22
C LEU A 129 -2.83 -0.83 -1.48
N LEU A 130 -2.55 -0.44 -2.73
CA LEU A 130 -2.45 0.97 -3.12
C LEU A 130 -3.77 1.72 -2.92
N ALA A 131 -4.90 1.10 -3.26
CA ALA A 131 -6.22 1.68 -3.04
C ALA A 131 -6.49 1.95 -1.55
N VAL A 132 -6.25 0.95 -0.69
CA VAL A 132 -6.38 1.10 0.77
C VAL A 132 -5.43 2.18 1.29
N GLN A 133 -4.19 2.20 0.82
CA GLN A 133 -3.22 3.20 1.21
C GLN A 133 -3.66 4.62 0.83
N THR A 134 -4.24 4.82 -0.37
CA THR A 134 -4.77 6.11 -0.78
C THR A 134 -5.96 6.53 0.08
N THR A 135 -6.90 5.62 0.33
CA THR A 135 -8.07 5.89 1.19
C THR A 135 -7.66 6.30 2.60
N LEU A 136 -6.73 5.58 3.22
CA LEU A 136 -6.23 5.93 4.56
C LEU A 136 -5.54 7.30 4.60
N ARG A 137 -4.79 7.67 3.54
CA ARG A 137 -4.18 9.01 3.48
C ARG A 137 -5.23 10.10 3.38
N ASP A 138 -6.29 9.89 2.61
CA ASP A 138 -7.38 10.85 2.46
C ASP A 138 -8.16 10.99 3.76
N GLU A 139 -8.45 9.89 4.46
CA GLU A 139 -9.08 9.89 5.79
C GLU A 139 -8.22 10.65 6.81
N ILE A 140 -6.90 10.37 6.86
CA ILE A 140 -5.98 11.10 7.75
C ILE A 140 -5.94 12.60 7.42
N ALA A 141 -5.97 12.97 6.14
CA ALA A 141 -5.98 14.36 5.73
C ALA A 141 -7.26 15.08 6.17
N GLU A 142 -8.40 14.40 6.05
CA GLU A 142 -9.70 14.93 6.49
C GLU A 142 -9.77 15.07 8.01
N GLU A 143 -9.30 14.08 8.77
CA GLU A 143 -9.21 14.16 10.23
C GLU A 143 -8.29 15.31 10.67
N LYS A 144 -7.15 15.50 10.01
CA LYS A 144 -6.28 16.67 10.26
C LYS A 144 -6.99 17.99 10.00
N ARG A 145 -7.84 18.05 8.96
CA ARG A 145 -8.65 19.23 8.64
C ARG A 145 -9.69 19.50 9.72
N LEU A 146 -10.37 18.46 10.21
CA LEU A 146 -11.36 18.55 11.30
C LEU A 146 -10.70 19.00 12.60
N ILE A 147 -9.55 18.44 12.96
CA ILE A 147 -8.75 18.87 14.13
C ILE A 147 -8.39 20.36 14.01
N ALA A 148 -7.89 20.80 12.85
CA ALA A 148 -7.56 22.20 12.64
C ALA A 148 -8.79 23.12 12.79
N GLN A 149 -9.95 22.69 12.30
CA GLN A 149 -11.21 23.43 12.44
C GLN A 149 -11.65 23.52 13.91
N LEU A 150 -11.61 22.40 14.64
CA LEU A 150 -11.93 22.38 16.08
C LEU A 150 -10.98 23.26 16.88
N LEU A 151 -9.68 23.23 16.60
CA LEU A 151 -8.69 24.11 17.23
C LEU A 151 -8.94 25.59 16.90
N SER A 152 -9.47 25.90 15.72
CA SER A 152 -9.87 27.27 15.37
C SER A 152 -11.07 27.72 16.20
N ILE A 153 -12.10 26.88 16.30
CA ILE A 153 -13.31 27.15 17.09
C ILE A 153 -12.96 27.30 18.57
N LEU A 154 -12.10 26.42 19.10
CA LEU A 154 -11.64 26.50 20.48
C LEU A 154 -10.91 27.81 20.76
N ARG A 155 -10.05 28.27 19.83
CA ARG A 155 -9.38 29.58 19.96
C ARG A 155 -10.38 30.75 19.95
N GLU A 156 -11.40 30.68 19.11
CA GLU A 156 -12.45 31.71 19.05
C GLU A 156 -13.32 31.73 20.31
N LEU A 157 -13.66 30.56 20.86
CA LEU A 157 -14.38 30.48 22.13
C LEU A 157 -13.52 30.96 23.29
N HIS A 158 -12.23 30.60 23.29
CA HIS A 158 -11.28 31.04 24.30
C HIS A 158 -11.16 32.57 24.31
N SER A 159 -11.09 33.24 23.15
CA SER A 159 -11.02 34.71 23.11
C SER A 159 -12.29 35.42 23.57
N LYS A 160 -13.44 34.73 23.61
CA LYS A 160 -14.72 35.27 24.13
C LYS A 160 -14.90 35.06 25.64
N LEU A 161 -14.07 34.24 26.28
CA LEU A 161 -14.13 34.00 27.72
C LEU A 161 -13.50 35.16 28.51
N PRO A 162 -13.97 35.46 29.75
CA PRO A 162 -13.32 36.40 30.65
C PRO A 162 -11.87 35.99 30.94
N GLU A 163 -10.98 36.99 31.09
CA GLU A 163 -9.53 36.79 31.26
C GLU A 163 -9.17 35.91 32.48
N GLU A 164 -9.99 35.95 33.54
CA GLU A 164 -9.86 35.09 34.72
C GLU A 164 -10.11 33.60 34.43
N GLU A 165 -11.00 33.27 33.49
CA GLU A 165 -11.29 31.88 33.11
C GLU A 165 -10.27 31.36 32.10
N GLN A 166 -9.78 32.23 31.21
CA GLN A 166 -8.68 31.91 30.29
C GLN A 166 -7.38 31.54 31.05
N ASN A 167 -7.07 32.29 32.11
CA ASN A 167 -5.89 32.03 32.95
C ASN A 167 -6.01 30.70 33.71
N LYS A 168 -7.18 30.39 34.27
CA LYS A 168 -7.43 29.09 34.94
C LYS A 168 -7.28 27.90 33.99
N MET A 169 -7.77 28.02 32.76
CA MET A 169 -7.66 26.97 31.74
C MET A 169 -6.20 26.74 31.33
N SER A 170 -5.45 27.82 31.16
CA SER A 170 -4.01 27.78 30.82
C SER A 170 -3.15 27.21 31.94
N GLU A 171 -3.45 27.55 33.20
CA GLU A 171 -2.80 26.97 34.38
C GLU A 171 -3.08 25.47 34.52
N SER A 172 -4.33 25.05 34.32
CA SER A 172 -4.70 23.63 34.35
C SER A 172 -4.00 22.81 33.25
N GLN A 173 -3.84 23.38 32.05
CA GLN A 173 -3.05 22.76 30.98
C GLN A 173 -1.56 22.67 31.33
N ARG A 174 -0.96 23.76 31.85
CA ARG A 174 0.45 23.76 32.28
C ARG A 174 0.70 22.72 33.37
N GLN A 175 -0.22 22.57 34.32
CA GLN A 175 -0.14 21.57 35.37
C GLN A 175 -0.14 20.15 34.78
N LYS A 176 -1.05 19.85 33.85
CA LYS A 176 -1.09 18.55 33.17
C LYS A 176 0.19 18.22 32.40
N TYR A 177 0.75 19.18 31.66
CA TYR A 177 2.02 18.99 30.96
C TYR A 177 3.20 18.81 31.92
N ALA A 178 3.20 19.49 33.06
CA ALA A 178 4.21 19.30 34.10
C ALA A 178 4.13 17.90 34.73
N ASP A 179 2.92 17.42 35.01
CA ASP A 179 2.68 16.09 35.58
C ASP A 179 3.07 14.96 34.61
N GLU A 180 2.81 15.10 33.30
CA GLU A 180 3.27 14.13 32.29
C GLU A 180 4.80 14.13 32.14
N ASN A 181 5.43 15.30 32.19
CA ASN A 181 6.89 15.39 32.08
C ASN A 181 7.60 14.81 33.32
N HIS A 182 6.99 14.91 34.50
CA HIS A 182 7.47 14.24 35.71
C HIS A 182 7.32 12.72 35.65
N LYS A 183 6.23 12.20 35.06
CA LYS A 183 6.07 10.75 34.82
C LYS A 183 7.10 10.21 33.83
N ASN A 184 7.41 10.95 32.78
CA ASN A 184 8.44 10.55 31.81
C ASN A 184 9.88 10.65 32.35
N SER A 185 10.12 11.52 33.33
CA SER A 185 11.43 11.67 33.98
C SER A 185 11.74 10.60 35.04
N LEU A 186 10.73 9.89 35.55
CA LEU A 186 10.90 8.79 36.52
C LEU A 186 11.25 7.44 35.88
N ASN A 187 11.24 7.34 34.55
CA ASN A 187 11.64 6.15 33.78
C ASN A 187 13.13 6.13 33.38
N ALA A 188 13.98 6.91 34.08
CA ALA A 188 15.43 6.74 33.99
C ALA A 188 15.84 5.52 34.84
N PRO A 189 16.55 4.52 34.31
CA PRO A 189 16.87 3.31 35.05
C PRO A 189 17.93 3.64 36.11
N LYS A 190 17.47 3.80 37.36
CA LYS A 190 18.34 3.67 38.52
C LYS A 190 18.17 2.25 39.04
N ASN A 191 19.20 1.44 38.80
CA ASN A 191 19.49 0.30 39.66
C ASN A 191 19.53 0.80 41.11
N GLU A 192 18.87 0.07 42.00
CA GLU A 192 19.24 -0.26 43.38
C GLU A 192 17.95 -0.67 44.10
N ASP A 193 18.01 -1.85 44.71
CA ASP A 193 16.93 -2.61 45.32
C ASP A 193 16.20 -1.83 46.44
N GLY A 194 14.87 -1.84 46.42
CA GLY A 194 14.02 -1.30 47.48
C GLY A 194 12.56 -1.74 47.37
N PRO A 195 11.92 -2.20 48.48
CA PRO A 195 10.62 -2.86 48.44
C PRO A 195 9.48 -1.83 48.36
N PHE A 196 8.96 -1.59 47.15
CA PHE A 196 7.81 -0.70 46.93
C PHE A 196 6.69 -1.40 46.17
N ALA A 197 6.35 -2.62 46.58
CA ALA A 197 5.32 -3.45 45.96
C ALA A 197 3.92 -3.24 46.57
N GLN A 198 3.44 -1.99 46.71
CA GLN A 198 2.09 -1.74 47.25
C GLN A 198 1.24 -0.70 46.50
N ASN A 199 1.65 -0.22 45.32
CA ASN A 199 0.82 0.71 44.53
C ASN A 199 0.49 0.24 43.10
N LEU A 200 0.77 -1.02 42.76
CA LEU A 200 0.57 -1.54 41.40
C LEU A 200 -0.86 -2.07 41.11
N ASP A 201 -1.77 -2.06 42.09
CA ASP A 201 -3.09 -2.69 41.93
C ASP A 201 -4.18 -1.73 41.44
N LYS A 202 -3.95 -0.40 41.41
CA LYS A 202 -4.98 0.57 40.98
C LYS A 202 -4.95 0.93 39.49
N GLU A 203 -3.83 0.76 38.80
CA GLU A 203 -3.75 1.01 37.35
C GLU A 203 -4.37 -0.14 36.52
N SER A 204 -4.54 -1.32 37.12
CA SER A 204 -5.11 -2.50 36.45
C SER A 204 -6.61 -2.40 36.18
N GLU A 205 -7.37 -1.57 36.92
CA GLU A 205 -8.82 -1.42 36.72
C GLU A 205 -9.17 -0.47 35.56
N GLU A 206 -8.37 0.58 35.32
CA GLU A 206 -8.59 1.50 34.20
C GLU A 206 -8.25 0.86 32.84
N ASP A 207 -7.24 -0.01 32.80
CA ASP A 207 -6.83 -0.73 31.58
C ASP A 207 -7.93 -1.73 31.12
N GLY A 208 -8.61 -2.38 32.07
CA GLY A 208 -9.75 -3.25 31.79
C GLY A 208 -10.95 -2.51 31.16
N LYS A 209 -11.20 -1.27 31.59
CA LYS A 209 -12.32 -0.45 31.11
C LYS A 209 -12.15 -0.03 29.64
N TRP A 210 -10.93 0.29 29.22
CA TRP A 210 -10.63 0.56 27.82
C TRP A 210 -10.84 -0.69 26.96
N GLY A 211 -10.41 -1.86 27.45
CA GLY A 211 -10.67 -3.14 26.78
C GLY A 211 -12.16 -3.43 26.58
N GLU A 212 -13.00 -3.14 27.57
CA GLU A 212 -14.46 -3.29 27.44
C GLU A 212 -15.07 -2.29 26.45
N TRP A 213 -14.59 -1.04 26.44
CA TRP A 213 -15.07 -0.02 25.51
C TRP A 213 -14.71 -0.34 24.06
N CYS A 214 -13.47 -0.79 23.81
CA CYS A 214 -13.04 -1.26 22.49
C CYS A 214 -13.90 -2.44 22.02
N LYS A 215 -14.15 -3.42 22.88
CA LYS A 215 -15.05 -4.54 22.55
C LYS A 215 -16.46 -4.06 22.23
N ALA A 216 -17.02 -3.14 23.02
CA ALA A 216 -18.37 -2.61 22.77
C ALA A 216 -18.45 -1.87 21.42
N GLU A 217 -17.42 -1.12 21.06
CA GLU A 217 -17.35 -0.41 19.79
C GLU A 217 -17.17 -1.38 18.60
N GLU A 218 -16.38 -2.45 18.75
CA GLU A 218 -16.30 -3.52 17.75
C GLU A 218 -17.66 -4.19 17.51
N HIS A 219 -18.40 -4.51 18.57
CA HIS A 219 -19.75 -5.06 18.44
C HIS A 219 -20.71 -4.08 17.74
N ARG A 220 -20.57 -2.78 18.01
CA ARG A 220 -21.34 -1.74 17.34
C ARG A 220 -21.02 -1.67 15.85
N ARG A 221 -19.74 -1.70 15.49
CA ARG A 221 -19.26 -1.75 14.10
C ARG A 221 -19.81 -2.97 13.39
N ASP A 222 -19.73 -4.15 13.99
CA ASP A 222 -20.19 -5.40 13.38
C ASP A 222 -21.71 -5.41 13.16
N ARG A 223 -22.47 -4.81 14.09
CA ARG A 223 -23.91 -4.60 13.91
C ARG A 223 -24.20 -3.73 12.69
N LEU A 224 -23.53 -2.59 12.57
CA LEU A 224 -23.71 -1.65 11.46
C LEU A 224 -23.30 -2.28 10.12
N LEU A 225 -22.20 -3.05 10.08
CA LEU A 225 -21.79 -3.81 8.91
C LEU A 225 -22.86 -4.85 8.52
N GLY A 226 -23.44 -5.55 9.49
CA GLY A 226 -24.54 -6.48 9.26
C GLY A 226 -25.79 -5.80 8.66
N GLU A 227 -26.13 -4.60 9.14
CA GLU A 227 -27.21 -3.79 8.57
C GLU A 227 -26.88 -3.33 7.14
N LEU A 228 -25.66 -2.87 6.89
CA LEU A 228 -25.22 -2.43 5.57
C LEU A 228 -25.27 -3.58 4.55
N ILE A 229 -24.82 -4.77 4.92
CA ILE A 229 -24.92 -5.97 4.09
C ILE A 229 -26.38 -6.31 3.79
N ARG A 230 -27.26 -6.23 4.81
CA ARG A 230 -28.70 -6.48 4.65
C ARG A 230 -29.32 -5.48 3.67
N TYR A 231 -29.06 -4.19 3.84
CA TYR A 231 -29.56 -3.15 2.93
C TYR A 231 -29.01 -3.30 1.52
N ARG A 232 -27.72 -3.62 1.36
CA ARG A 232 -27.12 -3.90 0.05
C ARG A 232 -27.84 -5.03 -0.68
N LYS A 233 -28.19 -6.11 0.04
CA LYS A 233 -28.96 -7.23 -0.51
C LYS A 233 -30.36 -6.79 -0.93
N ILE A 234 -31.07 -6.03 -0.09
CA ILE A 234 -32.40 -5.48 -0.42
C ILE A 234 -32.32 -4.59 -1.66
N CYS A 235 -31.35 -3.68 -1.73
CA CYS A 235 -31.15 -2.80 -2.87
C CYS A 235 -30.86 -3.60 -4.16
N SER A 236 -30.03 -4.64 -4.10
CA SER A 236 -29.79 -5.50 -5.28
C SER A 236 -31.05 -6.22 -5.77
N GLN A 237 -31.91 -6.68 -4.83
CA GLN A 237 -33.17 -7.33 -5.18
C GLN A 237 -34.17 -6.34 -5.79
N LEU A 238 -34.28 -5.14 -5.22
CA LEU A 238 -35.14 -4.09 -5.77
C LEU A 238 -34.68 -3.65 -7.16
N ARG A 239 -33.36 -3.54 -7.37
CA ARG A 239 -32.78 -3.22 -8.68
C ARG A 239 -33.13 -4.27 -9.72
N ALA A 240 -32.94 -5.56 -9.39
CA ALA A 240 -33.30 -6.66 -10.29
C ALA A 240 -34.80 -6.66 -10.63
N ARG A 241 -35.68 -6.35 -9.66
CA ARG A 241 -37.12 -6.21 -9.92
C ARG A 241 -37.44 -5.03 -10.85
N LEU A 242 -36.82 -3.87 -10.62
CA LEU A 242 -37.00 -2.71 -11.49
C LEU A 242 -36.52 -2.97 -12.92
N GLU A 243 -35.38 -3.65 -13.09
CA GLU A 243 -34.86 -4.03 -14.40
C GLU A 243 -35.81 -5.01 -15.12
N HIS A 244 -36.33 -6.01 -14.40
CA HIS A 244 -37.32 -6.94 -14.92
C HIS A 244 -38.61 -6.22 -15.37
N ASP A 245 -39.16 -5.36 -14.53
CA ASP A 245 -40.40 -4.63 -14.84
C ASP A 245 -40.20 -3.66 -16.01
N THR A 246 -39.03 -3.02 -16.08
CA THR A 246 -38.63 -2.17 -17.22
C THR A 246 -38.58 -2.98 -18.52
N ALA A 247 -38.01 -4.20 -18.48
CA ALA A 247 -37.96 -5.08 -19.64
C ALA A 247 -39.37 -5.53 -20.08
N LEU A 248 -40.26 -5.86 -19.14
CA LEU A 248 -41.64 -6.20 -19.44
C LEU A 248 -42.39 -5.03 -20.09
N ILE A 249 -42.23 -3.81 -19.58
CA ILE A 249 -42.83 -2.62 -20.18
C ILE A 249 -42.33 -2.42 -21.62
N ALA A 250 -41.03 -2.59 -21.86
CA ALA A 250 -40.45 -2.48 -23.20
C ALA A 250 -41.03 -3.52 -24.17
N LEU A 251 -41.20 -4.78 -23.72
CA LEU A 251 -41.82 -5.83 -24.53
C LEU A 251 -43.29 -5.53 -24.85
N LEU A 252 -44.06 -5.06 -23.88
CA LEU A 252 -45.46 -4.68 -24.09
C LEU A 252 -45.59 -3.50 -25.07
N GLN A 253 -44.70 -2.52 -24.99
CA GLN A 253 -44.65 -1.42 -25.95
C GLN A 253 -44.31 -1.91 -27.35
N GLN A 254 -43.35 -2.83 -27.47
CA GLN A 254 -42.98 -3.44 -28.75
C GLN A 254 -44.15 -4.22 -29.37
N GLN A 255 -44.89 -5.01 -28.57
CA GLN A 255 -46.08 -5.74 -29.04
C GLN A 255 -47.19 -4.78 -29.51
N LYS A 256 -47.42 -3.68 -28.79
CA LYS A 256 -48.39 -2.67 -29.21
C LYS A 256 -48.01 -2.06 -30.56
N HIS A 257 -46.73 -1.78 -30.79
CA HIS A 257 -46.26 -1.27 -32.07
C HIS A 257 -46.34 -2.31 -33.21
N THR A 258 -46.23 -3.61 -32.93
CA THR A 258 -46.42 -4.65 -33.95
C THR A 258 -47.90 -4.88 -34.28
N ASP A 259 -48.82 -4.71 -33.33
CA ASP A 259 -50.26 -4.87 -33.55
C ASP A 259 -50.90 -3.65 -34.23
N GLU A 260 -50.34 -2.44 -34.03
CA GLU A 260 -50.77 -1.21 -34.72
C GLU A 260 -50.08 -1.00 -36.08
N ALA A 261 -49.11 -1.86 -36.46
CA ALA A 261 -48.53 -1.82 -37.80
C ALA A 261 -49.62 -2.22 -38.82
N PRO A 262 -49.97 -1.37 -39.80
CA PRO A 262 -50.94 -1.74 -40.83
C PRO A 262 -50.42 -2.99 -41.54
N PRO A 263 -51.29 -3.97 -41.89
CA PRO A 263 -50.85 -5.14 -42.64
C PRO A 263 -50.16 -4.60 -43.88
N ALA A 264 -48.85 -4.88 -43.99
CA ALA A 264 -48.06 -4.47 -45.13
C ALA A 264 -48.84 -4.90 -46.35
N THR A 265 -49.41 -3.92 -47.05
CA THR A 265 -50.02 -4.13 -48.34
C THR A 265 -48.93 -4.83 -49.14
N ALA A 266 -49.24 -6.06 -49.54
CA ALA A 266 -48.46 -6.81 -50.49
C ALA A 266 -48.42 -5.98 -51.77
N ASN A 267 -47.50 -5.01 -51.83
CA ASN A 267 -47.14 -4.29 -53.01
C ASN A 267 -46.32 -5.25 -53.87
N LEU A 268 -47.04 -6.16 -54.51
CA LEU A 268 -46.68 -6.71 -55.80
C LEU A 268 -46.59 -5.54 -56.80
N LEU A 269 -45.41 -4.94 -56.89
CA LEU A 269 -44.92 -4.20 -58.05
C LEU A 269 -43.80 -5.08 -58.61
N VAL A 270 -43.98 -5.93 -59.63
CA VAL A 270 -44.32 -5.63 -61.04
C VAL A 270 -43.48 -4.48 -61.60
N THR A 271 -42.63 -4.85 -62.58
CA THR A 271 -41.85 -4.06 -63.57
C THR A 271 -40.67 -3.24 -63.03
N ARG A 272 -39.49 -3.13 -63.66
CA ARG A 272 -38.88 -3.44 -64.99
C ARG A 272 -37.35 -3.32 -64.72
N PHE A 273 -36.46 -4.20 -65.17
CA PHE A 273 -35.94 -4.42 -66.53
C PHE A 273 -35.21 -5.76 -66.58
#